data_AF-A0A243QPY2-F1
#
_entry.id   AF-A0A243QPY2-F1
#
_cell.length_a   1.000
_cell.length_b   1.000
_cell.length_c   1.000
_cell.angle_alpha   90.00
_cell.angle_beta   90.00
_cell.angle_gamma   90.00
#
_symmetry.space_group_name_H-M   'P 1'
#
loop_
_entity.id
_entity.type
_entity.pdbx_description
1 polymer ?
#
loop_
_entity_poly.entity_id
_entity_poly.type
_entity_poly.pdbx_seq_one_letter_code
_entity_poly.pdbx_strand_id
1 'polypeptide(L)'
;PAAIKPKAPVGQITKLGPSRPRVEEVGEHVAQKWILTRGRDNIRDLLPGPILPTVIDTELLIEAEKELGHSLRPYPEARVWLRDGFWARVYREFEIGVGVSSK
;
A
#
# COMPACT_ATOMS: atom_id res chain seq x y z
N PRO A 1 6.83 13.62 33.64
CA PRO A 1 7.29 13.99 32.28
C PRO A 1 7.09 12.83 31.28
N ALA A 2 5.95 12.83 30.58
CA ALA A 2 5.63 11.82 29.57
C ALA A 2 6.19 12.26 28.21
N ALA A 3 7.10 11.45 27.65
CA ALA A 3 7.68 11.69 26.33
C ALA A 3 6.60 11.46 25.25
N ILE A 4 6.09 12.56 24.70
CA ILE A 4 5.20 12.55 23.55
C ILE A 4 6.08 12.24 22.33
N LYS A 5 6.00 11.00 21.82
CA LYS A 5 6.66 10.63 20.57
C LYS A 5 6.10 11.54 19.46
N PRO A 6 6.92 12.26 18.68
CA PRO A 6 6.40 13.12 17.63
C PRO A 6 5.72 12.27 16.56
N LYS A 7 4.41 12.46 16.40
CA LYS A 7 3.69 12.05 15.20
C LYS A 7 4.33 12.78 14.02
N ALA A 8 4.92 12.03 13.10
CA ALA A 8 5.54 12.59 11.90
C ALA A 8 4.54 13.49 11.16
N PRO A 9 5.00 14.64 10.61
CA PRO A 9 4.11 15.56 9.93
C PRO A 9 3.50 14.92 8.69
N VAL A 10 2.19 15.11 8.55
CA VAL A 10 1.40 14.78 7.37
C VAL A 10 1.97 15.54 6.17
N GLY A 11 2.43 14.81 5.15
CA GLY A 11 2.56 15.33 3.79
C GLY A 11 3.85 16.04 3.39
N GLN A 12 4.98 15.84 4.08
CA GLN A 12 6.24 16.43 3.62
C GLN A 12 6.87 15.58 2.50
N ILE A 13 6.65 15.99 1.24
CA ILE A 13 7.54 15.65 0.14
C ILE A 13 8.87 16.33 0.48
N THR A 14 9.77 15.60 1.15
CA THR A 14 11.15 16.09 1.28
C THR A 14 11.70 16.23 -0.13
N LYS A 15 12.67 17.14 -0.36
CA LYS A 15 13.35 17.34 -1.65
C LYS A 15 14.00 16.06 -2.25
N LEU A 16 13.81 14.90 -1.62
CA LEU A 16 14.41 13.60 -1.86
C LEU A 16 13.45 12.58 -2.52
N GLY A 17 12.17 12.93 -2.77
CA GLY A 17 11.17 12.05 -3.40
C GLY A 17 10.18 11.44 -2.39
N PRO A 18 9.31 10.52 -2.84
CA PRO A 18 8.29 9.90 -2.00
C PRO A 18 8.92 9.07 -0.88
N SER A 19 8.41 9.22 0.34
CA SER A 19 8.90 8.50 1.51
C SER A 19 8.32 7.08 1.57
N ARG A 20 9.19 6.06 1.62
CA ARG A 20 8.79 4.64 1.72
C ARG A 20 7.67 4.37 2.73
N PRO A 21 7.81 4.71 4.04
CA PRO A 21 6.76 4.41 5.02
C PRO A 21 5.43 5.08 4.69
N ARG A 22 5.46 6.26 4.06
CA ARG A 22 4.23 6.95 3.64
C ARG A 22 3.57 6.26 2.44
N VAL A 23 4.36 5.77 1.50
CA VAL A 23 3.85 5.06 0.32
C VAL A 23 3.28 3.69 0.69
N GLU A 24 3.95 2.95 1.57
CA GLU A 24 3.45 1.69 2.13
C GLU A 24 2.13 1.91 2.88
N GLU A 25 2.05 2.93 3.75
CA GLU A 25 0.83 3.30 4.48
C GLU A 25 -0.34 3.60 3.52
N VAL A 26 -0.08 4.32 2.42
CA VAL A 26 -1.11 4.59 1.40
C VAL A 26 -1.52 3.31 0.67
N GLY A 27 -0.59 2.40 0.38
CA GLY A 27 -0.90 1.09 -0.19
C GLY A 27 -1.84 0.28 0.71
N GLU A 28 -1.53 0.22 2.01
CA GLU A 28 -2.39 -0.42 3.01
C GLU A 28 -3.78 0.24 3.08
N HIS A 29 -3.82 1.58 3.03
CA HIS A 29 -5.06 2.33 3.07
C HIS A 29 -5.96 2.04 1.85
N VAL A 30 -5.40 2.02 0.64
CA VAL A 30 -6.15 1.68 -0.58
C VAL A 30 -6.66 0.24 -0.52
N ALA A 31 -5.85 -0.71 -0.06
CA ALA A 31 -6.29 -2.09 0.14
C ALA A 31 -7.48 -2.16 1.11
N GLN A 32 -7.39 -1.50 2.27
CA GLN A 32 -8.49 -1.45 3.24
C GLN A 32 -9.76 -0.84 2.64
N LYS A 33 -9.62 0.28 1.93
CA LYS A 33 -10.73 0.94 1.25
C LYS A 33 -11.40 0.00 0.25
N TRP A 34 -10.61 -0.73 -0.55
CA TRP A 34 -11.16 -1.65 -1.55
C TRP A 34 -11.83 -2.87 -0.94
N ILE A 35 -11.31 -3.40 0.16
CA ILE A 35 -11.99 -4.47 0.93
C ILE A 35 -13.40 -4.00 1.33
N LEU A 36 -13.55 -2.75 1.77
CA LEU A 36 -14.84 -2.18 2.17
C LEU A 36 -15.75 -1.81 0.99
N THR A 37 -15.20 -1.26 -0.10
CA THR A 37 -16.01 -0.71 -1.21
C THR A 37 -16.26 -1.69 -2.35
N ARG A 38 -15.25 -2.48 -2.73
CA ARG A 38 -15.35 -3.52 -3.76
C ARG A 38 -15.81 -4.85 -3.17
N GLY A 39 -15.59 -5.05 -1.86
CA GLY A 39 -15.98 -6.25 -1.14
C GLY A 39 -14.83 -7.25 -0.99
N ARG A 40 -14.90 -8.01 0.09
CA ARG A 40 -13.85 -8.96 0.48
C ARG A 40 -13.61 -10.04 -0.56
N ASP A 41 -14.64 -10.60 -1.18
CA ASP A 41 -14.47 -11.65 -2.21
C ASP A 41 -13.71 -11.16 -3.44
N ASN A 42 -14.01 -9.97 -3.95
CA ASN A 42 -13.32 -9.38 -5.10
C ASN A 42 -11.82 -9.15 -4.83
N ILE A 43 -11.45 -8.81 -3.59
CA ILE A 43 -10.03 -8.66 -3.21
C ILE A 43 -9.38 -10.01 -2.97
N ARG A 44 -10.13 -11.00 -2.48
CA ARG A 44 -9.64 -12.38 -2.32
C ARG A 44 -9.24 -12.98 -3.68
N ASP A 45 -9.94 -12.65 -4.75
CA ASP A 45 -9.65 -13.16 -6.10
C ASP A 45 -8.30 -12.68 -6.67
N LEU A 46 -7.69 -11.67 -6.04
CA LEU A 46 -6.31 -11.26 -6.36
C LEU A 46 -5.28 -12.25 -5.81
N LEU A 47 -5.67 -13.17 -4.92
CA LEU A 47 -4.77 -14.13 -4.31
C LEU A 47 -4.58 -15.38 -5.19
N PRO A 48 -3.39 -16.01 -5.14
CA PRO A 48 -2.22 -15.59 -4.36
C PRO A 48 -1.46 -14.44 -5.03
N GLY A 49 -1.06 -13.44 -4.24
CA GLY A 49 -0.11 -12.41 -4.69
C GLY A 49 1.29 -12.99 -4.96
N PRO A 50 2.29 -12.18 -5.36
CA PRO A 50 2.35 -10.72 -5.26
C PRO A 50 2.12 -9.96 -6.58
N ILE A 51 1.76 -10.64 -7.68
CA ILE A 51 1.59 -9.99 -8.97
C ILE A 51 0.16 -9.43 -9.08
N LEU A 52 0.03 -8.11 -9.25
CA LEU A 52 -1.26 -7.48 -9.54
C LEU A 52 -1.59 -7.56 -11.03
N PRO A 53 -2.84 -7.88 -11.41
CA PRO A 53 -3.31 -7.67 -12.78
C PRO A 53 -3.12 -6.21 -13.21
N THR A 54 -2.74 -5.98 -14.48
CA THR A 54 -2.39 -4.63 -15.00
C THR A 54 -3.44 -3.55 -14.70
N VAL A 55 -4.72 -3.91 -14.81
CA VAL A 55 -5.83 -2.97 -14.52
C VAL A 55 -5.85 -2.61 -13.04
N ILE A 56 -5.72 -3.60 -12.16
CA ILE A 56 -5.70 -3.41 -10.70
C ILE A 56 -4.48 -2.61 -10.27
N ASP A 57 -3.32 -2.88 -10.87
CA ASP A 57 -2.10 -2.11 -10.64
C ASP A 57 -2.27 -0.62 -11.04
N THR A 58 -2.90 -0.38 -12.18
CA THR A 58 -3.18 0.98 -12.67
C THR A 58 -4.15 1.72 -11.75
N GLU A 59 -5.22 1.06 -11.32
CA GLU A 59 -6.18 1.64 -10.38
C GLU A 59 -5.56 1.93 -9.01
N LEU A 60 -4.72 1.01 -8.51
CA LEU A 60 -3.98 1.17 -7.26
C LEU A 60 -3.08 2.40 -7.33
N LEU A 61 -2.35 2.57 -8.43
CA LEU A 61 -1.53 3.77 -8.67
C LEU A 61 -2.39 5.04 -8.69
N ILE A 62 -3.50 5.06 -9.42
CA ILE A 62 -4.38 6.23 -9.52
C ILE A 62 -4.93 6.63 -8.15
N GLU A 63 -5.37 5.67 -7.33
CA GLU A 63 -5.89 5.97 -6.00
C GLU A 63 -4.79 6.43 -5.04
N ALA A 64 -3.62 5.78 -5.07
CA ALA A 64 -2.49 6.20 -4.26
C ALA A 64 -2.00 7.62 -4.62
N GLU A 65 -1.93 7.95 -5.91
CA GLU A 65 -1.55 9.29 -6.38
C GLU A 65 -2.54 10.36 -5.93
N LYS A 66 -3.84 10.03 -5.83
CA LYS A 66 -4.87 10.92 -5.25
C LYS A 66 -4.66 11.15 -3.76
N GLU A 67 -4.39 10.10 -2.99
CA GLU A 67 -4.14 10.20 -1.55
C GLU A 67 -2.82 10.91 -1.23
N LEU A 68 -1.81 10.77 -2.09
CA LEU A 68 -0.49 11.38 -1.93
C LEU A 68 -0.40 12.81 -2.48
N GLY A 69 -1.31 13.20 -3.40
CA GLY A 69 -1.30 14.49 -4.06
C GLY A 69 -0.15 14.68 -5.08
N HIS A 70 0.56 13.62 -5.47
CA HIS A 70 1.64 13.65 -6.45
C HIS A 70 1.82 12.29 -7.15
N SER A 71 2.51 12.30 -8.30
CA SER A 71 2.68 11.07 -9.10
C SER A 71 3.82 10.17 -8.57
N LEU A 72 3.55 8.87 -8.53
CA LEU A 72 4.53 7.82 -8.24
C LEU A 72 5.18 7.24 -9.50
N ARG A 73 4.67 7.57 -10.69
CA ARG A 73 5.16 7.03 -11.98
C ARG A 73 6.65 7.33 -12.26
N PRO A 74 7.23 8.48 -11.86
CA PRO A 74 8.66 8.72 -12.03
C PRO A 74 9.54 7.88 -11.08
N TYR A 75 8.96 7.22 -10.07
CA TYR A 75 9.68 6.55 -8.99
C TYR A 75 9.40 5.04 -8.99
N PRO A 76 10.20 4.22 -9.71
CA PRO A 76 9.97 2.77 -9.79
C PRO A 76 9.91 2.08 -8.42
N GLU A 77 10.79 2.45 -7.49
CA GLU A 77 10.82 1.89 -6.14
C GLU A 77 9.55 2.21 -5.34
N ALA A 78 9.02 3.43 -5.47
CA ALA A 78 7.79 3.82 -4.79
C ALA A 78 6.60 2.98 -5.25
N ARG A 79 6.55 2.58 -6.53
CA ARG A 79 5.52 1.64 -7.00
C ARG A 79 5.65 0.26 -6.37
N VAL A 80 6.87 -0.19 -6.07
CA VAL A 80 7.09 -1.45 -5.35
C VAL A 80 6.59 -1.33 -3.92
N TRP A 81 7.01 -0.28 -3.20
CA TRP A 81 6.55 -0.02 -1.83
C TRP A 81 5.03 0.12 -1.72
N LEU A 82 4.40 0.71 -2.74
CA LEU A 82 2.94 0.82 -2.79
C LEU A 82 2.28 -0.55 -2.84
N ARG A 83 2.79 -1.45 -3.69
CA ARG A 83 2.30 -2.82 -3.79
C ARG A 83 2.61 -3.62 -2.53
N ASP A 84 3.78 -3.42 -1.93
CA ASP A 84 4.17 -4.07 -0.68
C ASP A 84 3.16 -3.74 0.43
N GLY A 85 2.82 -2.45 0.61
CA GLY A 85 1.79 -2.02 1.54
C GLY A 85 0.41 -2.59 1.22
N PHE A 86 0.00 -2.54 -0.06
CA PHE A 86 -1.26 -3.13 -0.50
C PHE A 86 -1.36 -4.62 -0.12
N TRP A 87 -0.35 -5.40 -0.48
CA TRP A 87 -0.31 -6.83 -0.18
C TRP A 87 -0.19 -7.12 1.32
N ALA A 88 0.55 -6.31 2.08
CA ALA A 88 0.64 -6.46 3.54
C ALA A 88 -0.74 -6.36 4.20
N ARG A 89 -1.60 -5.43 3.76
CA ARG A 89 -2.98 -5.33 4.25
C ARG A 89 -3.86 -6.47 3.78
N VAL A 90 -3.75 -6.88 2.51
CA VAL A 90 -4.52 -8.00 1.94
C VAL A 90 -4.19 -9.30 2.67
N TYR A 91 -2.91 -9.64 2.81
CA TYR A 91 -2.49 -10.85 3.53
C TYR A 91 -2.97 -10.85 4.99
N ARG A 92 -2.94 -9.69 5.66
CA ARG A 92 -3.48 -9.53 7.02
C ARG A 92 -5.00 -9.76 7.07
N GLU A 93 -5.75 -9.29 6.07
CA GLU A 93 -7.21 -9.46 6.00
C GLU A 93 -7.63 -10.93 5.82
N PHE A 94 -6.84 -11.69 5.06
CA PHE A 94 -7.14 -13.10 4.76
C PHE A 94 -6.39 -14.08 5.67
N GLU A 95 -5.72 -13.58 6.72
CA GLU A 95 -4.91 -14.36 7.66
C GLU A 95 -3.90 -15.26 6.95
N ILE A 96 -3.47 -14.84 5.75
CA ILE A 96 -2.40 -15.50 5.01
C ILE A 96 -1.13 -15.04 5.69
N GLY A 97 -0.66 -15.84 6.65
CA GLY A 97 0.69 -15.68 7.17
C GLY A 97 1.62 -15.56 5.98
N VAL A 98 2.31 -14.42 5.85
CA VAL A 98 3.36 -14.25 4.84
C VAL A 98 4.41 -15.28 5.20
N GLY A 99 4.29 -16.46 4.59
CA GLY A 99 5.02 -17.64 4.99
C GLY A 99 6.50 -17.36 4.89
N VAL A 100 7.13 -17.24 6.05
CA VAL A 100 8.46 -17.82 6.23
C VAL A 100 8.34 -19.22 5.66
N SER A 101 9.04 -19.46 4.56
CA SER A 101 9.09 -20.75 3.89
C SER A 101 9.40 -21.81 4.94
N SER A 102 8.45 -22.72 5.20
CA SER A 102 8.76 -23.98 5.86
C SER A 102 9.69 -24.76 4.95
N LYS A 103 10.95 -24.87 5.35
CA LYS A 103 11.79 -26.01 5.06
C LYS A 103 12.78 -26.24 6.20
#